data_AF-A0A2H1V051-F1
#
_entry.id   AF-A0A2H1V051-F1
#
_cell.length_a   1.000
_cell.length_b   1.000
_cell.length_c   1.000
_cell.angle_alpha   90.00
_cell.angle_beta   90.00
_cell.angle_gamma   90.00
#
_symmetry.space_group_name_H-M   'P 1'
#
loop_
_entity.id
_entity.type
_entity.pdbx_description
1 polymer ?
#
loop_
_entity_poly.entity_id
_entity_poly.type
_entity_poly.pdbx_seq_one_letter_code
_entity_poly.pdbx_strand_id
1 'polypeptide(L)'
;MSKILKCAGDKDTVTIKAQDNADTVTFVFESPNQEKVSDYEMKLMNLDLEHLGIPETEYSCTIRLPSGEFARICRDLSQFGESMVISCTKEGVKFSATGDIGSANIKLAQTASIDKEEEAVVIEMEEPVTLTFACQYLNYFTKATSLSPQVQLSMSADVPLVVEYRIPDIGHIRYYLAPKIEEEES
;
A
#
# COMPACT_ATOMS: atom_id res chain seq x y z
N MET A 1 16.62 -3.41 -11.35
CA MET A 1 15.44 -4.12 -11.88
C MET A 1 14.45 -3.20 -12.61
N SER A 2 13.87 -2.17 -11.97
CA SER A 2 12.80 -1.34 -12.57
C SER A 2 13.09 -0.74 -13.96
N LYS A 3 14.34 -0.36 -14.24
CA LYS A 3 14.75 0.14 -15.57
C LYS A 3 14.55 -0.90 -16.68
N ILE A 4 14.78 -2.18 -16.40
CA ILE A 4 14.59 -3.28 -17.36
C ILE A 4 13.10 -3.54 -17.54
N LEU A 5 12.31 -3.63 -16.46
CA LEU A 5 10.87 -3.86 -16.54
C LEU A 5 10.12 -2.78 -17.33
N LYS A 6 10.60 -1.53 -17.31
CA LYS A 6 10.06 -0.44 -18.14
C LYS A 6 10.24 -0.62 -19.65
N CYS A 7 11.07 -1.57 -20.07
CA CYS A 7 11.26 -1.90 -21.48
C CYS A 7 10.24 -2.93 -21.99
N ALA A 8 9.50 -3.61 -21.10
CA ALA A 8 8.40 -4.49 -21.46
C ALA A 8 7.20 -3.64 -21.90
N GLY A 9 6.50 -4.08 -22.94
CA GLY A 9 5.18 -3.55 -23.28
C GLY A 9 4.12 -4.03 -22.28
N ASP A 10 3.03 -3.27 -22.15
CA ASP A 10 1.95 -3.55 -21.17
C ASP A 10 1.28 -4.92 -21.35
N LYS A 11 1.43 -5.54 -22.52
CA LYS A 11 0.85 -6.85 -22.87
C LYS A 11 1.90 -7.92 -23.16
N ASP A 12 3.18 -7.61 -22.98
CA ASP A 12 4.23 -8.58 -23.24
C ASP A 12 4.18 -9.71 -22.21
N THR A 13 4.49 -10.92 -22.64
CA THR A 13 4.76 -12.02 -21.71
C THR A 13 6.14 -11.80 -21.11
N VAL A 14 6.24 -11.81 -19.79
CA VAL A 14 7.49 -11.62 -19.06
C VAL A 14 7.95 -12.94 -18.47
N THR A 15 9.12 -13.42 -18.89
CA THR A 15 9.78 -14.59 -18.30
C THR A 15 11.03 -14.16 -17.55
N ILE A 16 11.17 -14.59 -16.29
CA ILE A 16 12.35 -14.34 -15.46
C ILE A 16 13.07 -15.67 -15.26
N LYS A 17 14.37 -15.73 -15.58
CA LYS A 17 15.18 -16.95 -15.53
C LYS A 17 16.45 -16.70 -14.73
N ALA A 18 16.77 -17.61 -13.81
CA ALA A 18 18.06 -17.68 -13.14
C ALA A 18 18.41 -19.15 -12.88
N GLN A 19 19.70 -19.48 -12.88
CA GLN A 19 20.19 -20.77 -12.40
C GLN A 19 20.34 -20.74 -10.87
N ASP A 20 20.45 -21.91 -10.25
CA ASP A 20 20.83 -21.99 -8.84
C ASP A 20 22.22 -21.36 -8.63
N ASN A 21 22.35 -20.51 -7.61
CA ASN A 21 23.57 -19.74 -7.33
C ASN A 21 24.08 -18.89 -8.51
N ALA A 22 23.18 -18.36 -9.34
CA ALA A 22 23.56 -17.53 -10.48
C ALA A 22 24.16 -16.17 -10.07
N ASP A 23 25.08 -15.66 -10.90
CA ASP A 23 25.59 -14.29 -10.81
C ASP A 23 24.71 -13.28 -11.56
N THR A 24 23.81 -13.77 -12.43
CA THR A 24 22.91 -12.96 -13.25
C THR A 24 21.49 -13.52 -13.26
N VAL A 25 20.54 -12.65 -13.56
CA VAL A 25 19.15 -12.99 -13.87
C VAL A 25 18.82 -12.47 -15.26
N THR A 26 18.11 -13.27 -16.05
CA THR A 26 17.65 -12.94 -17.39
C THR A 26 16.17 -12.61 -17.38
N PHE A 27 15.79 -11.53 -18.03
CA PHE A 27 14.41 -11.14 -18.32
C PHE A 27 14.18 -11.29 -19.83
N VAL A 28 13.16 -12.05 -20.20
CA VAL A 28 12.73 -12.22 -21.59
C VAL A 28 11.35 -11.62 -21.72
N PHE A 29 11.18 -10.67 -22.65
CA PHE A 29 9.89 -10.06 -22.98
C PHE A 29 9.48 -10.47 -24.38
N GLU A 30 8.28 -11.05 -24.52
CA GLU A 30 7.76 -11.55 -25.78
C GLU A 30 6.44 -10.84 -26.12
N SER A 31 6.37 -10.21 -27.29
CA SER A 31 5.16 -9.55 -27.73
C SER A 31 4.04 -10.56 -28.01
N PRO A 32 2.75 -10.20 -27.83
CA PRO A 32 1.64 -11.14 -28.05
C PRO A 32 1.59 -11.78 -29.43
N ASN A 33 2.07 -11.06 -30.46
CA ASN A 33 2.14 -11.53 -31.84
C ASN A 33 3.45 -12.26 -32.17
N GLN A 34 4.36 -12.42 -31.21
CA GLN A 34 5.66 -13.08 -31.33
C GLN A 34 6.64 -12.43 -32.34
N GLU A 35 6.36 -11.23 -32.81
CA GLU A 35 7.23 -10.51 -33.75
C GLU A 35 8.46 -9.88 -33.07
N LYS A 36 8.38 -9.64 -31.76
CA LYS A 36 9.45 -9.05 -30.96
C LYS A 36 9.72 -9.90 -29.73
N VAL A 37 10.99 -10.26 -29.58
CA VAL A 37 11.55 -10.84 -28.36
C VAL A 37 12.68 -9.93 -27.89
N SER A 38 12.74 -9.64 -26.60
CA SER A 38 13.78 -8.81 -26.00
C SER A 38 14.38 -9.49 -24.78
N ASP A 39 15.68 -9.74 -24.85
CA ASP A 39 16.46 -10.37 -23.78
C ASP A 39 17.29 -9.33 -23.04
N TYR A 40 17.15 -9.30 -21.72
CA TYR A 40 17.92 -8.42 -20.84
C TYR A 40 18.58 -9.21 -19.72
N GLU A 41 19.85 -8.93 -19.47
CA GLU A 41 20.59 -9.55 -18.37
C GLU A 41 20.90 -8.50 -17.28
N MET A 42 20.78 -8.91 -16.02
CA MET A 42 21.12 -8.10 -14.85
C MET A 42 22.01 -8.89 -13.90
N LYS A 43 23.11 -8.29 -13.43
CA LYS A 43 23.93 -8.85 -12.36
C LYS A 43 23.15 -8.90 -11.05
N LEU A 44 23.22 -10.03 -10.37
CA LEU A 44 22.67 -10.24 -9.04
C LEU A 44 23.63 -9.66 -7.99
N MET A 45 23.08 -9.40 -6.80
CA MET A 45 23.84 -8.95 -5.64
C MET A 45 23.49 -9.86 -4.47
N ASN A 46 24.50 -10.24 -3.71
CA ASN A 46 24.28 -10.97 -2.47
C ASN A 46 23.80 -10.01 -1.40
N LEU A 47 22.63 -10.28 -0.85
CA LEU A 47 22.06 -9.57 0.27
C LEU A 47 21.90 -10.58 1.41
N ASP A 48 22.51 -10.27 2.56
CA ASP A 48 22.26 -11.00 3.79
C ASP A 48 20.88 -10.58 4.31
N LEU A 49 19.86 -11.39 4.00
CA LEU A 49 18.47 -11.12 4.36
C LEU A 49 18.12 -11.89 5.63
N GLU A 50 17.79 -11.16 6.70
CA GLU A 50 17.06 -11.72 7.83
C GLU A 50 15.56 -11.65 7.52
N HIS A 51 14.94 -12.82 7.34
CA HIS A 51 13.50 -12.91 7.21
C HIS A 51 12.86 -12.72 8.59
N LEU A 52 12.19 -11.59 8.78
CA LEU A 52 11.33 -11.38 9.95
C LEU A 52 10.01 -12.14 9.75
N GLY A 53 9.65 -12.97 10.72
CA GLY A 53 8.34 -13.60 10.78
C GLY A 53 7.26 -12.54 11.06
N ILE A 54 6.17 -12.58 10.31
CA ILE A 54 5.01 -11.72 10.55
C ILE A 54 4.02 -12.52 11.41
N PRO A 55 3.69 -12.07 12.63
CA PRO A 55 2.74 -12.79 13.49
C PRO A 55 1.31 -12.65 12.96
N GLU A 56 0.48 -13.67 13.22
CA GLU A 56 -0.97 -13.53 13.08
C GLU A 56 -1.45 -12.52 14.13
N THR A 57 -2.11 -11.46 13.66
CA THR A 57 -2.54 -10.32 14.49
C THR A 57 -4.02 -10.08 14.23
N GLU A 58 -4.81 -10.01 15.29
CA GLU A 58 -6.18 -9.53 15.21
C GLU A 58 -6.19 -7.99 15.23
N TYR A 59 -6.98 -7.40 14.35
CA TYR A 59 -7.08 -5.94 14.22
C TYR A 59 -8.44 -5.46 14.70
N SER A 60 -8.45 -4.47 15.59
CA SER A 60 -9.68 -3.83 16.08
C SER A 60 -10.50 -3.17 14.97
N CYS A 61 -9.86 -2.79 13.87
CA CYS A 61 -10.49 -2.12 12.75
C CYS A 61 -9.86 -2.55 11.41
N THR A 62 -10.72 -2.89 10.45
CA THR A 62 -10.37 -3.10 9.03
C THR A 62 -11.21 -2.20 8.15
N ILE A 63 -10.55 -1.35 7.35
CA ILE A 63 -11.20 -0.42 6.41
C ILE A 63 -10.78 -0.81 5.00
N ARG A 64 -11.74 -1.07 4.11
CA ARG A 64 -11.53 -1.20 2.67
C ARG A 64 -12.11 0.01 1.97
N LEU A 65 -11.32 0.66 1.12
CA LEU A 65 -11.73 1.85 0.39
C LEU A 65 -11.06 1.92 -1.00
N PRO A 66 -11.57 2.74 -1.94
CA PRO A 66 -10.95 2.89 -3.25
C PRO A 66 -9.49 3.35 -3.11
N SER A 67 -8.56 2.64 -3.74
CA SER A 67 -7.12 2.91 -3.62
C SER A 67 -6.76 4.30 -4.13
N GLY A 68 -7.41 4.74 -5.21
CA GLY A 68 -7.25 6.08 -5.76
C GLY A 68 -7.73 7.19 -4.82
N GLU A 69 -8.75 6.94 -4.00
CA GLU A 69 -9.22 7.90 -3.01
C GLU A 69 -8.25 8.00 -1.84
N PHE A 70 -7.78 6.86 -1.32
CA PHE A 70 -6.74 6.84 -0.30
C PHE A 70 -5.46 7.57 -0.76
N ALA A 71 -5.04 7.36 -2.01
CA ALA A 71 -3.89 8.05 -2.59
C ALA A 71 -4.06 9.57 -2.65
N ARG A 72 -5.27 10.06 -3.01
CA ARG A 72 -5.58 11.49 -2.98
C ARG A 72 -5.52 12.03 -1.55
N ILE A 73 -6.15 11.36 -0.60
CA ILE A 73 -6.14 11.74 0.83
C ILE A 73 -4.71 11.87 1.35
N CYS A 74 -3.83 10.89 1.09
CA CYS A 74 -2.43 10.94 1.53
C CYS A 74 -1.64 12.12 0.94
N ARG A 75 -1.84 12.41 -0.34
CA ARG A 75 -1.15 13.51 -1.04
C ARG A 75 -1.65 14.87 -0.58
N ASP A 76 -2.95 15.01 -0.38
CA ASP A 76 -3.59 16.26 -0.04
C ASP A 76 -3.29 16.62 1.42
N LEU A 77 -3.41 15.67 2.36
CA LEU A 77 -3.09 15.89 3.77
C LEU A 77 -1.60 16.13 4.03
N SER A 78 -0.70 15.58 3.21
CA SER A 78 0.74 15.86 3.35
C SER A 78 1.12 17.30 2.97
N GLN A 79 0.22 18.08 2.36
CA GLN A 79 0.42 19.51 2.16
C GLN A 79 0.22 20.32 3.45
N PHE A 80 -0.52 19.77 4.42
CA PHE A 80 -0.86 20.46 5.66
C PHE A 80 0.07 20.10 6.82
N GLY A 81 0.49 18.84 6.92
CA GLY A 81 1.36 18.39 8.00
C GLY A 81 2.14 17.12 7.66
N GLU A 82 3.22 16.90 8.41
CA GLU A 82 4.07 15.71 8.26
C GLU A 82 3.48 14.44 8.89
N SER A 83 2.46 14.62 9.73
CA SER A 83 1.74 13.56 10.42
C SER A 83 0.28 13.53 9.98
N MET A 84 -0.24 12.31 9.78
CA MET A 84 -1.64 12.03 9.52
C MET A 84 -2.21 11.23 10.69
N VAL A 85 -3.29 11.73 11.28
CA VAL A 85 -4.11 10.99 12.24
C VAL A 85 -5.20 10.25 11.46
N ILE A 86 -5.29 8.93 11.66
CA ILE A 86 -6.35 8.09 11.13
C ILE A 86 -7.20 7.63 12.31
N SER A 87 -8.49 7.97 12.29
CA SER A 87 -9.44 7.66 13.36
C SER A 87 -10.63 6.89 12.79
N CYS A 88 -10.85 5.68 13.27
CA CYS A 88 -12.04 4.89 12.95
C CYS A 88 -12.99 4.86 14.15
N THR A 89 -14.25 5.21 13.89
CA THR A 89 -15.32 5.26 14.88
C THR A 89 -16.62 4.74 14.27
N LYS A 90 -17.69 4.70 15.06
CA LYS A 90 -19.04 4.34 14.57
C LYS A 90 -19.56 5.26 13.45
N GLU A 91 -19.02 6.47 13.33
CA GLU A 91 -19.43 7.42 12.29
C GLU A 91 -18.66 7.27 10.97
N GLY A 92 -17.72 6.32 10.90
CA GLY A 92 -16.83 6.08 9.76
C GLY A 92 -15.37 6.34 10.09
N VAL A 93 -14.56 6.45 9.03
CA VAL A 93 -13.13 6.75 9.12
C VAL A 93 -12.87 8.23 8.85
N LYS A 94 -12.00 8.84 9.65
CA LYS A 94 -11.55 10.22 9.51
C LYS A 94 -10.03 10.24 9.36
N PHE A 95 -9.56 11.01 8.39
CA PHE A 95 -8.16 11.33 8.16
C PHE A 95 -7.95 12.82 8.45
N SER A 96 -6.94 13.16 9.24
CA SER A 96 -6.64 14.56 9.56
C SER A 96 -5.15 14.83 9.62
N ALA A 97 -4.76 16.04 9.25
CA ALA A 97 -3.39 16.55 9.38
C ALA A 97 -3.44 18.02 9.82
N THR A 98 -2.49 18.42 10.64
CA THR A 98 -2.33 19.79 11.13
C THR A 98 -0.87 20.19 10.99
N GLY A 99 -0.64 21.44 10.57
CA GLY A 99 0.68 22.07 10.55
C GLY A 99 0.55 23.58 10.38
N ASP A 100 1.63 24.23 9.95
CA ASP A 100 1.78 25.69 10.00
C ASP A 100 0.73 26.46 9.18
N ILE A 101 0.31 25.89 8.04
CA ILE A 101 -0.67 26.53 7.15
C ILE A 101 -2.12 26.33 7.60
N GLY A 102 -2.37 25.44 8.57
CA GLY A 102 -3.70 25.12 9.09
C GLY A 102 -3.94 23.62 9.27
N SER A 103 -5.22 23.25 9.29
CA SER A 103 -5.68 21.87 9.55
C SER A 103 -6.59 21.39 8.43
N ALA A 104 -6.47 20.12 8.07
CA ALA A 104 -7.33 19.44 7.09
C ALA A 104 -7.98 18.20 7.71
N ASN A 105 -9.25 17.96 7.38
CA ASN A 105 -10.05 16.85 7.88
C ASN A 105 -10.87 16.26 6.73
N ILE A 106 -10.73 14.97 6.47
CA ILE A 106 -11.49 14.23 5.46
C ILE A 106 -12.17 13.05 6.16
N LYS A 107 -13.49 12.90 5.98
CA LYS A 107 -14.27 11.83 6.60
C LYS A 107 -14.95 11.01 5.52
N LEU A 108 -14.81 9.69 5.61
CA LEU A 108 -15.51 8.73 4.76
C LEU A 108 -16.47 7.92 5.65
N ALA A 109 -17.75 7.96 5.32
CA ALA A 109 -18.74 7.08 5.91
C ALA A 109 -18.71 5.72 5.21
N GLN A 110 -19.18 4.68 5.91
CA GLN A 110 -19.42 3.40 5.27
C GLN A 110 -20.45 3.56 4.15
N THR A 111 -20.16 2.99 2.99
CA THR A 111 -21.06 3.00 1.83
C THR A 111 -21.29 1.58 1.34
N ALA A 112 -22.38 1.40 0.60
CA ALA A 112 -22.65 0.18 -0.14
C ALA A 112 -22.90 0.56 -1.60
N SER A 113 -22.30 -0.19 -2.52
CA SER A 113 -22.51 -0.05 -3.95
C SER A 113 -22.76 -1.44 -4.50
N ILE A 114 -23.99 -1.68 -4.97
CA ILE A 114 -24.39 -2.97 -5.53
C ILE A 114 -23.81 -3.15 -6.94
N ASP A 115 -23.65 -2.05 -7.68
CA ASP A 115 -23.22 -2.10 -9.08
C ASP A 115 -21.68 -2.05 -9.23
N LYS A 116 -20.97 -1.54 -8.21
CA LYS A 116 -19.51 -1.33 -8.22
C LYS A 116 -18.93 -1.46 -6.83
N GLU A 117 -18.68 -2.68 -6.39
CA GLU A 117 -18.14 -2.97 -5.06
C GLU A 117 -16.78 -2.28 -4.82
N GLU A 118 -15.98 -2.09 -5.87
CA GLU A 118 -14.68 -1.44 -5.80
C GLU A 118 -14.73 0.04 -5.44
N GLU A 119 -15.86 0.71 -5.65
CA GLU A 119 -16.09 2.11 -5.27
C GLU A 119 -16.59 2.25 -3.82
N ALA A 120 -16.94 1.13 -3.16
CA ALA A 120 -17.49 1.16 -1.80
C ALA A 120 -16.41 1.37 -0.73
N VAL A 121 -16.83 1.97 0.39
CA VAL A 121 -16.07 2.06 1.63
C VAL A 121 -16.68 1.08 2.63
N VAL A 122 -15.96 0.01 2.94
CA VAL A 122 -16.39 -1.02 3.89
C VAL A 122 -15.58 -0.89 5.17
N ILE A 123 -16.26 -0.85 6.32
CA ILE A 123 -15.63 -0.69 7.62
C ILE A 123 -16.10 -1.83 8.52
N GLU A 124 -15.15 -2.63 8.97
CA GLU A 124 -15.33 -3.67 9.98
C GLU A 124 -14.61 -3.19 11.25
N MET A 125 -15.37 -2.87 12.30
CA MET A 125 -14.81 -2.26 13.51
C MET A 125 -15.36 -2.97 14.74
N GLU A 126 -14.45 -3.56 15.51
CA GLU A 126 -14.72 -4.13 16.83
C GLU A 126 -14.60 -3.04 17.90
N GLU A 127 -13.50 -2.28 17.85
CA GLU A 127 -13.23 -1.18 18.77
C GLU A 127 -12.78 0.09 18.02
N PRO A 128 -13.13 1.30 18.50
CA PRO A 128 -12.62 2.54 17.93
C PRO A 128 -11.10 2.64 18.05
N VAL A 129 -10.43 3.06 16.98
CA VAL A 129 -8.96 3.21 16.95
C VAL A 129 -8.60 4.57 16.40
N THR A 130 -7.64 5.24 17.05
CA THR A 130 -7.04 6.48 16.53
C THR A 130 -5.53 6.37 16.64
N LEU A 131 -4.83 6.52 15.52
CA LEU A 131 -3.37 6.39 15.44
C LEU A 131 -2.79 7.47 14.52
N THR A 132 -1.56 7.86 14.81
CA THR A 132 -0.83 8.89 14.07
C THR A 132 0.30 8.26 13.25
N PHE A 133 0.46 8.65 11.99
CA PHE A 133 1.47 8.10 11.09
C PHE A 133 2.21 9.21 10.33
N ALA A 134 3.46 8.95 9.92
CA ALA A 134 4.18 9.87 9.05
C ALA A 134 3.62 9.85 7.61
N CYS A 135 3.20 11.01 7.11
CA CYS A 135 2.63 11.19 5.77
C CYS A 135 3.59 10.73 4.66
N GLN A 136 4.90 10.85 4.87
CA GLN A 136 5.92 10.45 3.92
C GLN A 136 5.81 8.96 3.54
N TYR A 137 5.65 8.07 4.52
CA TYR A 137 5.56 6.63 4.28
C TYR A 137 4.23 6.24 3.65
N LEU A 138 3.12 6.84 4.10
CA LEU A 138 1.81 6.63 3.47
C LEU A 138 1.86 7.00 1.98
N ASN A 139 2.49 8.12 1.62
CA ASN A 139 2.71 8.49 0.21
C ASN A 139 3.65 7.54 -0.56
N TYR A 140 4.54 6.81 0.11
CA TYR A 140 5.32 5.76 -0.54
C TYR A 140 4.47 4.53 -0.83
N PHE A 141 3.56 4.16 0.07
CA PHE A 141 2.68 3.01 -0.10
C PHE A 141 1.66 3.23 -1.22
N THR A 142 1.18 4.45 -1.41
CA THR A 142 0.22 4.79 -2.48
C THR A 142 0.79 4.62 -3.89
N LYS A 143 2.09 4.37 -4.05
CA LYS A 143 2.68 3.95 -5.34
C LYS A 143 2.17 2.59 -5.81
N ALA A 144 1.62 1.76 -4.92
CA ALA A 144 0.99 0.48 -5.25
C ALA A 144 -0.46 0.62 -5.75
N THR A 145 -1.03 1.83 -5.79
CA THR A 145 -2.44 2.08 -6.18
C THR A 145 -2.82 1.46 -7.53
N SER A 146 -1.90 1.39 -8.49
CA SER A 146 -2.18 0.78 -9.80
C SER A 146 -2.36 -0.74 -9.77
N LEU A 147 -2.02 -1.40 -8.67
CA LEU A 147 -2.08 -2.86 -8.55
C LEU A 147 -3.46 -3.37 -8.12
N SER A 148 -4.26 -2.52 -7.48
CA SER A 148 -5.55 -2.90 -6.92
C SER A 148 -6.51 -1.70 -6.94
N PRO A 149 -7.77 -1.88 -7.36
CA PRO A 149 -8.77 -0.81 -7.31
C PRO A 149 -9.16 -0.43 -5.86
N GLN A 150 -8.91 -1.32 -4.89
CA GLN A 150 -9.12 -1.07 -3.46
C GLN A 150 -7.84 -1.24 -2.64
N VAL A 151 -7.79 -0.56 -1.51
CA VAL A 151 -6.76 -0.73 -0.48
C VAL A 151 -7.44 -1.12 0.84
N GLN A 152 -6.81 -1.99 1.61
CA GLN A 152 -7.24 -2.34 2.97
C GLN A 152 -6.28 -1.73 4.00
N LEU A 153 -6.84 -1.07 5.00
CA LEU A 153 -6.13 -0.56 6.17
C LEU A 153 -6.55 -1.41 7.37
N SER A 154 -5.59 -2.05 8.04
CA SER A 154 -5.86 -2.84 9.25
C SER A 154 -5.12 -2.20 10.43
N MET A 155 -5.87 -1.86 11.48
CA MET A 155 -5.42 -1.00 12.57
C MET A 155 -5.83 -1.59 13.93
N SER A 156 -4.90 -1.55 14.88
CA SER A 156 -5.13 -1.81 16.30
C SER A 156 -4.11 -1.01 17.11
N ALA A 157 -4.40 -0.75 18.38
CA ALA A 157 -3.40 -0.21 19.29
C ALA A 157 -2.18 -1.15 19.38
N ASP A 158 -1.00 -0.58 19.63
CA ASP A 158 0.27 -1.29 19.89
C ASP A 158 0.81 -2.19 18.77
N VAL A 159 0.20 -2.17 17.58
CA VAL A 159 0.69 -2.89 16.40
C VAL A 159 0.84 -1.95 15.19
N PRO A 160 1.72 -2.27 14.23
CA PRO A 160 1.84 -1.50 13.01
C PRO A 160 0.54 -1.46 12.20
N LEU A 161 0.25 -0.33 11.57
CA LEU A 161 -0.75 -0.25 10.50
C LEU A 161 -0.34 -1.18 9.37
N VAL A 162 -1.30 -1.97 8.88
CA VAL A 162 -1.14 -2.73 7.63
C VAL A 162 -1.88 -2.04 6.51
N VAL A 163 -1.16 -1.70 5.45
CA VAL A 163 -1.72 -1.22 4.18
C VAL A 163 -1.57 -2.32 3.14
N GLU A 164 -2.67 -2.93 2.74
CA GLU A 164 -2.69 -4.06 1.80
C GLU A 164 -3.29 -3.66 0.46
N TYR A 165 -2.57 -4.00 -0.62
CA TYR A 165 -3.06 -3.98 -2.00
C TYR A 165 -3.12 -5.42 -2.51
N ARG A 166 -4.33 -5.93 -2.74
CA ARG A 166 -4.54 -7.29 -3.26
C ARG A 166 -4.31 -7.32 -4.77
N ILE A 167 -3.50 -8.27 -5.23
CA ILE A 167 -3.28 -8.52 -6.66
C ILE A 167 -4.12 -9.76 -7.03
N PRO A 168 -5.17 -9.61 -7.86
CA PRO A 168 -6.05 -10.72 -8.23
C PRO A 168 -5.27 -11.95 -8.67
N ASP A 169 -5.67 -13.11 -8.17
CA ASP A 169 -5.13 -14.45 -8.49
C ASP A 169 -3.63 -14.69 -8.23
N ILE A 170 -2.88 -13.69 -7.74
CA ILE A 170 -1.42 -13.76 -7.55
C ILE A 170 -1.05 -13.64 -6.07
N GLY A 171 -1.64 -12.69 -5.34
CA GLY A 171 -1.27 -12.45 -3.94
C GLY A 171 -1.58 -11.04 -3.48
N HIS A 172 -0.66 -10.42 -2.74
CA HIS A 172 -0.81 -9.07 -2.23
C HIS A 172 0.54 -8.39 -2.00
N ILE A 173 0.52 -7.05 -1.90
CA ILE A 173 1.59 -6.27 -1.29
C ILE A 173 1.07 -5.72 0.03
N ARG A 174 1.80 -5.98 1.12
CA ARG A 174 1.52 -5.45 2.45
C ARG A 174 2.65 -4.54 2.91
N TYR A 175 2.28 -3.34 3.34
CA TYR A 175 3.17 -2.41 4.00
C TYR A 175 2.83 -2.34 5.48
N TYR A 176 3.85 -2.38 6.33
CA TYR A 176 3.72 -2.27 7.78
C TYR A 176 4.33 -0.94 8.23
N LEU A 177 3.57 -0.13 8.97
CA LEU A 177 4.03 1.17 9.45
C LEU A 177 3.70 1.33 10.92
N ALA A 178 4.75 1.45 11.73
CA ALA A 178 4.60 1.74 13.15
C ALA A 178 3.91 3.11 13.34
N PRO A 179 2.97 3.22 14.29
CA PRO A 179 2.41 4.52 14.65
C PRO A 179 3.49 5.42 15.27
N LYS A 180 3.34 6.74 15.12
CA LYS A 180 4.09 7.69 15.93
C LYS A 180 3.59 7.60 17.36
N ILE A 181 4.52 7.44 18.29
CA ILE A 181 4.25 7.53 19.72
C ILE A 181 4.18 9.03 20.03
N GLU A 182 3.08 9.49 20.63
CA GLU A 182 3.07 10.80 21.25
C GLU A 182 3.96 10.69 22.50
N GLU A 183 5.07 11.44 22.54
CA GLU A 183 5.81 11.60 23.78
C GLU A 183 4.81 12.22 24.77
N GLU A 184 4.42 11.49 25.82
CA GLU A 184 3.71 12.08 26.94
C GLU A 184 4.59 13.24 27.43
N GLU A 185 4.12 14.48 27.25
CA GLU A 185 4.73 15.64 27.91
C GLU A 185 4.59 15.42 29.42
N SER A 186 5.64 14.87 30.01
CA SER A 186 5.82 14.75 31.47
C SER A 186 6.05 16.11 32.11
#